data_AF-A0ABD5PE81-F1
#
_entry.id   AF-A0ABD5PE81-F1
#
_cell.length_a   1.000
_cell.length_b   1.000
_cell.length_c   1.000
_cell.angle_alpha   90.00
_cell.angle_beta   90.00
_cell.angle_gamma   90.00
#
_symmetry.space_group_name_H-M   'P 1'
#
loop_
_entity.id
_entity.type
_entity.pdbx_description
1 polymer ?
#
loop_
_entity_poly.entity_id
_entity_poly.type
_entity_poly.pdbx_seq_one_letter_code
_entity_poly.pdbx_strand_id
1 'polypeptide(L)'
;MSLLRTVSLVGLTLLLLGAAAVGGATVGAVPNDCTSGHGVSVHALGADESVDPGTEVVAFEDLSPVEQRVFLEAYTDRENGNDYGSSPVYEGGVPWDTDARVVEYRGERYEVGTWVADCGPGYRFVLGFGGGAVALVGALVLGLAGVVGGYRRIAD
;
A
#
# COMPACT_ATOMS: atom_id res chain seq x y z
N MET A 1 -2.45 38.97 -25.18
CA MET A 1 -1.30 38.49 -24.39
C MET A 1 -0.23 38.00 -25.34
N SER A 2 1.06 38.31 -25.12
CA SER A 2 2.13 37.83 -26.00
C SER A 2 2.35 36.33 -25.80
N LEU A 3 2.64 35.61 -26.89
CA LEU A 3 2.91 34.17 -26.89
C LEU A 3 3.93 33.74 -25.81
N LEU A 4 4.96 34.58 -25.62
CA LEU A 4 6.00 34.42 -24.59
C LEU A 4 5.42 34.41 -23.16
N ARG A 5 4.46 35.28 -22.85
CA ARG A 5 3.82 35.30 -21.52
C ARG A 5 3.01 34.04 -21.28
N THR A 6 2.31 33.53 -22.29
CA THR A 6 1.53 32.28 -22.17
C THR A 6 2.44 31.08 -21.94
N VAL A 7 3.54 30.96 -22.70
CA VAL A 7 4.51 29.86 -22.56
C VAL A 7 5.21 29.90 -21.20
N SER A 8 5.64 31.07 -20.73
CA SER A 8 6.24 31.20 -19.40
C SER A 8 5.27 30.86 -18.27
N LEU A 9 4.00 31.24 -18.42
CA LEU A 9 2.99 30.94 -17.40
C LEU A 9 2.71 29.43 -17.32
N VAL A 10 2.62 28.75 -18.46
CA VAL A 10 2.50 27.28 -18.51
C VAL A 10 3.72 26.59 -17.88
N GLY A 11 4.93 27.03 -18.22
CA GLY A 11 6.17 26.46 -17.65
C GLY A 11 6.25 26.63 -16.13
N LEU A 12 5.86 27.81 -15.62
CA LEU A 12 5.81 28.09 -14.18
C LEU A 12 4.77 27.22 -13.47
N THR A 13 3.57 27.09 -14.04
CA THR A 13 2.51 26.25 -13.45
C THR A 13 2.94 24.79 -13.35
N LEU A 14 3.56 24.24 -14.42
CA LEU A 14 4.08 22.87 -14.40
C LEU A 14 5.19 22.71 -13.37
N LEU A 15 6.11 23.67 -13.29
CA LEU A 15 7.20 23.63 -12.30
C LEU A 15 6.67 23.59 -10.87
N LEU A 16 5.72 24.46 -10.54
CA LEU A 16 5.14 24.56 -9.20
C LEU A 16 4.33 23.31 -8.83
N LEU A 17 3.52 22.79 -9.76
CA LEU A 17 2.75 21.57 -9.53
C LEU A 17 3.65 20.35 -9.34
N GLY A 18 4.70 20.22 -10.16
CA GLY A 18 5.68 19.15 -10.02
C GLY A 18 6.46 19.23 -8.71
N ALA A 19 6.93 20.42 -8.33
CA ALA A 19 7.66 20.63 -7.08
C ALA A 19 6.78 20.39 -5.84
N ALA A 20 5.51 20.81 -5.87
CA ALA A 20 4.56 20.54 -4.79
C ALA A 20 4.25 19.05 -4.65
N ALA A 21 4.11 18.32 -5.77
CA ALA A 21 3.90 16.87 -5.75
C ALA A 21 5.11 16.11 -5.17
N VAL A 22 6.33 16.50 -5.56
CA VAL A 22 7.57 15.92 -4.99
C VAL A 22 7.71 16.25 -3.51
N GLY A 23 7.49 17.51 -3.13
CA GLY A 23 7.54 17.94 -1.73
C GLY A 23 6.55 17.15 -0.88
N GLY A 24 5.29 17.05 -1.33
CA GLY A 24 4.26 16.25 -0.66
C GLY A 24 4.61 14.77 -0.52
N ALA A 25 5.29 14.19 -1.52
CA ALA A 25 5.78 12.81 -1.44
C ALA A 25 6.89 12.64 -0.38
N THR A 26 7.73 13.66 -0.16
CA THR A 26 8.84 13.60 0.83
C THR A 26 8.40 13.85 2.28
N VAL A 27 7.53 14.82 2.55
CA VAL A 27 7.07 15.09 3.94
C VAL A 27 6.11 14.01 4.47
N GLY A 28 5.47 13.26 3.59
CA GLY A 28 4.67 12.10 3.96
C GLY A 28 5.46 10.81 4.17
N ALA A 29 6.78 10.81 4.01
CA ALA A 29 7.59 9.59 4.06
C ALA A 29 7.72 9.05 5.51
N VAL A 30 6.71 8.30 5.95
CA VAL A 30 6.89 7.30 7.02
C VAL A 30 7.72 6.16 6.40
N PRO A 31 8.77 5.65 7.07
CA PRO A 31 9.50 4.49 6.58
C PRO A 31 8.50 3.37 6.30
N ASN A 32 8.41 2.95 5.04
CA ASN A 32 7.60 1.81 4.65
C ASN A 32 8.39 0.56 5.06
N ASP A 33 8.29 0.18 6.33
CA ASP A 33 8.68 -1.15 6.83
C ASP A 33 7.65 -2.21 6.39
N CYS A 34 7.13 -2.05 5.17
CA CYS A 34 6.17 -2.96 4.57
C CYS A 34 6.94 -4.14 3.99
N THR A 35 6.82 -5.30 4.62
CA THR A 35 7.32 -6.57 4.08
C THR A 35 6.21 -7.15 3.22
N SER A 36 6.49 -7.35 1.93
CA SER A 36 5.55 -8.02 1.03
C SER A 36 5.50 -9.51 1.34
N GLY A 37 4.31 -10.10 1.39
CA GLY A 37 4.17 -11.52 1.64
C GLY A 37 2.75 -11.91 2.00
N HIS A 38 2.61 -13.05 2.65
CA HIS A 38 1.31 -13.61 3.01
C HIS A 38 1.18 -13.73 4.52
N GLY A 39 -0.03 -13.64 5.03
CA GLY A 39 -0.34 -13.84 6.44
C GLY A 39 -1.66 -14.56 6.63
N VAL A 40 -1.89 -15.01 7.86
CA VAL A 40 -3.16 -15.57 8.31
C VAL A 40 -3.79 -14.58 9.28
N SER A 41 -5.09 -14.41 9.18
CA SER A 41 -5.88 -13.66 10.15
C SER A 41 -6.87 -14.59 10.85
N VAL A 42 -7.06 -14.39 12.15
CA VAL A 42 -8.06 -15.11 12.93
C VAL A 42 -9.07 -14.13 13.52
N HIS A 43 -10.34 -14.49 13.40
CA HIS A 43 -11.47 -13.75 13.95
C HIS A 43 -12.34 -14.68 14.77
N ALA A 44 -12.64 -14.34 16.02
CA ALA A 44 -13.57 -15.15 16.79
C ALA A 44 -14.99 -14.91 16.29
N LEU A 45 -15.68 -16.00 16.00
CA LEU A 45 -17.08 -15.98 15.61
C LEU A 45 -17.96 -15.94 16.85
N GLY A 46 -19.00 -15.11 16.80
CA GLY A 46 -20.05 -15.11 17.81
C GLY A 46 -20.75 -16.46 17.92
N ALA A 47 -21.38 -16.73 19.07
CA ALA A 47 -22.17 -17.96 19.28
C ALA A 47 -23.30 -18.11 18.24
N ASP A 48 -23.88 -17.00 17.81
CA ASP A 48 -24.98 -16.94 16.83
C ASP A 48 -24.51 -16.58 15.42
N GLU A 49 -23.21 -16.41 15.21
CA GLU A 49 -22.66 -16.04 13.90
C GLU A 49 -22.65 -17.28 12.99
N SER A 50 -23.34 -17.13 11.86
CA SER A 50 -23.45 -18.16 10.83
C SER A 50 -22.26 -18.08 9.89
N VAL A 51 -21.66 -19.23 9.64
CA VAL A 51 -20.59 -19.39 8.66
C VAL A 51 -21.22 -19.75 7.32
N ASP A 52 -20.57 -19.36 6.22
CA ASP A 52 -21.03 -19.72 4.88
C ASP A 52 -21.25 -21.24 4.72
N PRO A 53 -22.32 -21.64 4.03
CA PRO A 53 -22.61 -23.06 3.82
C PRO A 53 -21.52 -23.69 2.94
N GLY A 54 -20.82 -24.67 3.50
CA GLY A 54 -19.70 -25.36 2.85
C GLY A 54 -18.33 -25.03 3.42
N THR A 55 -18.23 -24.06 4.34
CA THR A 55 -16.99 -23.82 5.08
C THR A 55 -16.70 -24.99 6.00
N GLU A 56 -15.48 -25.52 5.88
CA GLU A 56 -15.02 -26.62 6.71
C GLU A 56 -14.79 -26.15 8.15
N VAL A 57 -15.35 -26.89 9.10
CA VAL A 57 -15.10 -26.71 10.54
C VAL A 57 -14.15 -27.82 10.99
N VAL A 58 -12.98 -27.44 11.48
CA VAL A 58 -11.92 -28.37 11.89
C VAL A 58 -11.54 -28.10 13.34
N ALA A 59 -11.24 -29.16 14.09
CA ALA A 59 -10.66 -28.99 15.42
C ALA A 59 -9.20 -28.52 15.30
N PHE A 60 -8.75 -27.68 16.23
CA PHE A 60 -7.36 -27.22 16.27
C PHE A 60 -6.36 -28.38 16.30
N GLU A 61 -6.70 -29.47 17.00
CA GLU A 61 -5.85 -30.65 17.13
C GLU A 61 -5.66 -31.41 15.81
N ASP A 62 -6.60 -31.27 14.87
CA ASP A 62 -6.56 -31.92 13.56
C ASP A 62 -5.75 -31.13 12.52
N LEU A 63 -5.40 -29.87 12.83
CA LEU A 63 -4.51 -29.06 12.01
C LEU A 63 -3.10 -29.67 11.98
N SER A 64 -2.39 -29.47 10.86
CA SER A 64 -0.98 -29.84 10.80
C SER A 64 -0.16 -29.04 11.83
N PRO A 65 1.01 -29.54 12.30
CA PRO A 65 1.86 -28.80 13.25
C PRO A 65 2.27 -27.41 12.77
N VAL A 66 2.29 -27.20 11.46
CA VAL A 66 2.60 -25.90 10.85
C VAL A 66 1.39 -24.97 10.92
N GLU A 67 0.20 -25.44 10.56
CA GLU A 67 -1.04 -24.67 10.69
C GLU A 67 -1.33 -24.31 12.16
N GLN A 68 -1.16 -25.26 13.09
CA GLN A 68 -1.31 -24.98 14.52
C GLN A 68 -0.42 -23.82 14.99
N ARG A 69 0.85 -23.80 14.56
CA ARG A 69 1.77 -22.72 14.90
C ARG A 69 1.29 -21.37 14.36
N VAL A 70 0.93 -21.30 13.08
CA VAL A 70 0.49 -20.05 12.44
C VAL A 70 -0.83 -19.55 13.04
N PHE A 71 -1.76 -20.46 13.32
CA PHE A 71 -3.00 -20.13 14.03
C PHE A 71 -2.71 -19.53 15.41
N LEU A 72 -1.81 -20.14 16.19
CA LEU A 72 -1.44 -19.64 17.52
C LEU A 72 -0.75 -18.28 17.49
N GLU A 73 0.06 -18.00 16.47
CA GLU A 73 0.67 -16.68 16.28
C GLU A 73 -0.41 -15.61 16.06
N ALA A 74 -1.34 -15.85 15.13
CA ALA A 74 -2.45 -14.93 14.88
C ALA A 74 -3.39 -14.81 16.08
N TYR A 75 -3.67 -15.92 16.77
CA TYR A 75 -4.48 -15.93 18.00
C TYR A 75 -3.83 -15.13 19.13
N THR A 76 -2.51 -15.25 19.30
CA THR A 76 -1.79 -14.48 20.31
C THR A 76 -1.89 -12.99 20.04
N ASP A 77 -1.79 -12.58 18.78
CA ASP A 77 -1.98 -11.18 18.39
C ASP A 77 -3.41 -10.69 18.69
N ARG A 78 -4.42 -11.52 18.44
CA ARG A 78 -5.82 -11.25 18.83
C ARG A 78 -5.96 -11.01 20.33
N GLU A 79 -5.42 -11.93 21.14
CA GLU A 79 -5.50 -11.85 22.61
C GLU A 79 -4.83 -10.60 23.18
N ASN A 80 -3.90 -9.99 22.43
CA ASN A 80 -3.26 -8.73 22.80
C ASN A 80 -4.13 -7.48 22.49
N GLY A 81 -5.38 -7.67 22.07
CA GLY A 81 -6.37 -6.60 21.91
C GLY A 81 -6.73 -6.25 20.46
N ASN A 82 -6.29 -7.06 19.49
CA ASN A 82 -6.69 -6.89 18.10
C ASN A 82 -7.98 -7.71 17.82
N ASP A 83 -9.03 -7.07 17.32
CA ASP A 83 -10.28 -7.76 16.97
C ASP A 83 -10.07 -8.82 15.87
N TYR A 84 -9.10 -8.57 14.99
CA TYR A 84 -8.57 -9.51 14.00
C TYR A 84 -7.11 -9.75 14.32
N GLY A 85 -6.80 -10.91 14.88
CA GLY A 85 -5.41 -11.28 15.13
C GLY A 85 -4.71 -11.65 13.84
N SER A 86 -3.46 -11.21 13.68
CA SER A 86 -2.69 -11.45 12.45
C SER A 86 -1.40 -12.19 12.76
N SER A 87 -1.06 -13.18 11.92
CA SER A 87 0.26 -13.80 11.95
C SER A 87 1.31 -12.80 11.45
N PRO A 88 2.62 -13.07 11.70
CA PRO A 88 3.69 -12.45 10.94
C PRO A 88 3.52 -12.63 9.43
N VAL A 89 4.19 -11.76 8.66
CA VAL A 89 4.27 -11.88 7.20
C VAL A 89 5.31 -12.96 6.84
N TYR A 90 4.89 -13.90 6.00
CA TYR A 90 5.72 -14.95 5.45
C TYR A 90 6.11 -14.66 4.00
N GLU A 91 7.42 -14.65 3.74
CA GLU A 91 7.97 -14.58 2.39
C GLU A 91 7.80 -15.96 1.70
N GLY A 92 7.20 -15.97 0.51
CA GLY A 92 7.07 -17.19 -0.30
C GLY A 92 5.77 -17.98 -0.13
N GLY A 93 4.78 -17.41 0.57
CA GLY A 93 3.47 -18.02 0.77
C GLY A 93 3.19 -18.28 2.25
N VAL A 94 1.91 -18.36 2.60
CA VAL A 94 1.50 -18.77 3.93
C VAL A 94 1.29 -20.29 3.92
N PRO A 95 1.81 -21.02 4.92
CA PRO A 95 1.58 -22.45 5.03
C PRO A 95 0.20 -22.72 5.63
N TRP A 96 -0.83 -22.25 4.92
CA TRP A 96 -2.25 -22.41 5.21
C TRP A 96 -2.93 -22.69 3.88
N ASP A 97 -3.52 -23.88 3.74
CA ASP A 97 -3.81 -24.47 2.43
C ASP A 97 -5.17 -24.04 1.83
N THR A 98 -5.90 -23.12 2.48
CA THR A 98 -7.28 -22.77 2.10
C THR A 98 -7.67 -21.34 2.40
N ASP A 99 -8.53 -20.80 1.55
CA ASP A 99 -8.96 -19.40 1.56
C ASP A 99 -9.90 -19.04 2.73
N ALA A 100 -10.61 -20.01 3.32
CA ALA A 100 -11.40 -19.82 4.54
C ALA A 100 -11.69 -21.15 5.24
N ARG A 101 -11.38 -21.26 6.54
CA ARG A 101 -11.77 -22.39 7.39
C ARG A 101 -12.20 -21.88 8.76
N VAL A 102 -13.04 -22.64 9.44
CA VAL A 102 -13.34 -22.39 10.86
C VAL A 102 -12.58 -23.38 11.71
N VAL A 103 -11.81 -22.86 12.65
CA VAL A 103 -11.05 -23.66 13.62
C VAL A 103 -11.75 -23.60 14.97
N GLU A 104 -12.08 -24.76 15.53
CA GLU A 104 -12.54 -24.87 16.91
C GLU A 104 -11.33 -24.95 17.84
N TYR A 105 -11.21 -23.96 18.73
CA TYR A 105 -10.12 -23.89 19.71
C TYR A 105 -10.67 -23.42 21.05
N ARG A 106 -10.38 -24.17 22.13
CA ARG A 106 -10.83 -23.86 23.50
C ARG A 106 -12.36 -23.67 23.66
N GLY A 107 -13.15 -24.35 22.83
CA GLY A 107 -14.62 -24.28 22.87
C GLY A 107 -15.21 -23.06 22.17
N GLU A 108 -14.39 -22.29 21.46
CA GLU A 108 -14.81 -21.17 20.62
C GLU A 108 -14.47 -21.46 19.15
N ARG A 109 -15.21 -20.80 18.26
CA ARG A 109 -15.04 -20.93 16.80
C ARG A 109 -14.29 -19.73 16.27
N TYR A 110 -13.28 -19.97 15.47
CA TYR A 110 -12.45 -18.93 14.86
C TYR A 110 -12.48 -19.06 13.35
N GLU A 111 -12.93 -18.02 12.66
CA GLU A 111 -12.75 -17.93 11.21
C GLU A 111 -11.30 -17.58 10.91
N VAL A 112 -10.71 -18.35 10.00
CA VAL A 112 -9.33 -18.18 9.57
C VAL A 112 -9.30 -17.86 8.09
N GLY A 113 -8.73 -16.70 7.77
CA GLY A 113 -8.55 -16.22 6.41
C GLY A 113 -7.08 -16.01 6.08
N THR A 114 -6.73 -16.13 4.81
CA THR A 114 -5.41 -15.73 4.31
C THR A 114 -5.47 -14.31 3.77
N TRP A 115 -4.38 -13.55 3.92
CA TRP A 115 -4.26 -12.21 3.38
C TRP A 115 -2.89 -12.00 2.74
N VAL A 116 -2.82 -11.04 1.84
CA VAL A 116 -1.60 -10.68 1.11
C VAL A 116 -1.22 -9.25 1.46
N ALA A 117 0.01 -9.06 1.94
CA ALA A 117 0.64 -7.75 2.01
C ALA A 117 1.24 -7.42 0.64
N ASP A 118 0.46 -6.75 -0.21
CA ASP A 118 0.97 -6.17 -1.45
C ASP A 118 1.57 -4.79 -1.17
N CYS A 119 2.88 -4.76 -0.96
CA CYS A 119 3.66 -3.52 -0.89
C CYS A 119 3.88 -2.96 -2.31
N GLY A 120 2.79 -2.62 -3.01
CA GLY A 120 2.86 -1.97 -4.32
C GLY A 120 3.52 -0.59 -4.22
N PRO A 121 4.05 -0.04 -5.33
CA PRO A 121 4.54 1.33 -5.35
C PRO A 121 3.35 2.26 -5.07
N GLY A 122 3.21 2.68 -3.82
CA GLY A 122 2.12 3.55 -3.40
C GLY A 122 2.08 4.84 -4.22
N TYR A 123 1.01 5.61 -4.08
CA TYR A 123 0.81 6.91 -4.74
C TYR A 123 2.04 7.84 -4.68
N ARG A 124 2.94 7.65 -3.71
CA ARG A 124 4.24 8.32 -3.56
C ARG A 124 5.22 8.06 -4.72
N PHE A 125 5.26 6.86 -5.29
CA PHE A 125 6.09 6.57 -6.47
C PHE A 125 5.58 7.37 -7.68
N VAL A 126 4.26 7.39 -7.87
CA VAL A 126 3.60 8.14 -8.96
C VAL A 126 3.75 9.65 -8.77
N LEU A 127 3.57 10.16 -7.56
CA LEU A 127 3.73 11.59 -7.25
C LEU A 127 5.20 12.02 -7.27
N GLY A 128 6.12 11.18 -6.82
CA GLY A 128 7.56 11.45 -6.82
C GLY A 128 8.14 11.50 -8.24
N PHE A 129 8.02 10.40 -9.00
CA PHE A 129 8.54 10.35 -10.38
C PHE A 129 7.71 11.19 -11.34
N GLY A 130 6.38 11.11 -11.27
CA GLY A 130 5.48 11.88 -12.11
C GLY A 130 5.60 13.39 -11.83
N GLY A 131 5.63 13.78 -10.55
CA GLY A 131 5.86 15.17 -10.15
C GLY A 131 7.23 15.69 -10.58
N GLY A 132 8.28 14.87 -10.44
CA GLY A 132 9.63 15.20 -10.93
C GLY A 132 9.70 15.41 -12.44
N ALA A 133 9.05 14.54 -13.22
CA ALA A 133 8.96 14.68 -14.67
C ALA A 133 8.22 15.97 -15.08
N VAL A 134 7.10 16.26 -14.42
CA VAL A 134 6.31 17.48 -14.66
C VAL A 134 7.11 18.74 -14.32
N ALA A 135 7.88 18.72 -13.22
CA ALA A 135 8.77 19.82 -12.84
C ALA A 135 9.87 20.04 -13.88
N LEU A 136 10.50 18.96 -14.37
CA LEU A 136 11.55 19.02 -15.40
C LEU A 136 11.03 19.61 -16.72
N VAL A 137 9.83 19.21 -17.15
CA VAL A 137 9.18 19.78 -18.34
C VAL A 137 8.91 21.28 -18.12
N GLY A 138 8.40 21.67 -16.95
CA GLY A 138 8.21 23.07 -16.59
C GLY A 138 9.49 23.90 -16.66
N ALA A 139 10.59 23.38 -16.11
CA ALA A 139 11.92 24.00 -16.15
C ALA A 139 12.44 24.16 -17.59
N LEU A 140 12.29 23.13 -18.43
CA LEU A 140 12.67 23.17 -19.85
C LEU A 140 11.90 24.22 -20.63
N VAL A 141 10.57 24.31 -20.42
CA VAL A 141 9.71 25.31 -21.06
C VAL A 141 10.12 26.74 -20.65
N LEU A 142 10.42 26.95 -19.36
CA LEU A 142 10.90 28.24 -18.87
C LEU A 142 12.28 28.61 -19.44
N GLY A 143 13.20 27.64 -19.49
CA GLY A 143 14.53 27.83 -20.07
C GLY A 143 14.47 28.23 -21.55
N LEU A 144 13.66 27.53 -22.35
CA LEU A 144 13.45 27.85 -23.76
C LEU A 144 12.81 29.23 -23.96
N ALA A 145 11.81 29.59 -23.15
CA ALA A 145 11.19 30.91 -23.18
C ALA A 145 12.19 32.04 -22.83
N GLY A 146 13.07 31.80 -21.86
CA GLY A 146 14.15 32.72 -21.46
C GLY A 146 15.18 32.92 -22.57
N VAL A 147 15.63 31.85 -23.22
CA VAL A 147 16.56 31.89 -24.35
C VAL A 147 15.95 32.67 -25.52
N VAL A 148 14.72 32.35 -25.93
CA VAL A 148 14.04 33.04 -27.04
C VAL A 148 13.77 34.52 -26.73
N GLY A 149 13.39 34.85 -25.49
CA GLY A 149 13.20 36.24 -25.04
C GLY A 149 14.50 37.05 -24.99
N GLY A 150 15.61 36.42 -24.59
CA GLY A 150 16.94 37.02 -24.57
C GLY A 150 17.49 37.29 -25.97
N TYR A 151 17.35 36.33 -26.89
CA TYR A 151 17.72 36.52 -28.30
C TYR A 151 16.95 37.66 -28.96
N ARG A 152 15.66 37.81 -28.66
CA ARG A 152 14.84 38.91 -29.20
C ARG A 152 15.25 40.29 -28.71
N ARG A 153 15.76 40.42 -27.49
CA ARG A 153 16.29 41.70 -26.95
C ARG A 153 17.66 42.09 -27.47
N ILE A 154 18.46 41.14 -27.96
CA ILE A 154 19.79 41.42 -28.53
C ILE A 154 19.69 41.79 -30.02
N ALA A 155 18.59 41.41 -30.68
CA ALA A 155 18.34 41.65 -32.10
C ALA A 155 17.53 42.94 -32.41
N ASP A 156 16.98 43.60 -31.38
CA ASP A 156 16.33 44.92 -31.45
C ASP A 156 17.29 46.01 -30.94
#